data_AF-A0A2M8JRQ7-F1
#
_entry.id   AF-A0A2M8JRQ7-F1
#
_cell.length_a   1.000
_cell.length_b   1.000
_cell.length_c   1.000
_cell.angle_alpha   90.00
_cell.angle_beta   90.00
_cell.angle_gamma   90.00
#
_symmetry.space_group_name_H-M   'P 1'
#
loop_
_entity.id
_entity.type
_entity.pdbx_description
1 polymer ?
#
loop_
_entity_poly.entity_id
_entity_poly.type
_entity_poly.pdbx_seq_one_letter_code
_entity_poly.pdbx_strand_id
1 'polypeptide(L)'
;MKNIILLLWLFLMSCSNKGEVKVLDASRDTTIMIKTNTENPVMMLLEIKGETNDSFKINNFIFPGGSVDTKMQLDWYNKDFPLKYQSYKATKGSLTIKYNL
;
A
#
# COMPACT_ATOMS: atom_id res chain seq x y z
N MET A 1 5.65 45.59 -28.68
CA MET A 1 5.74 45.42 -27.22
C MET A 1 4.70 44.38 -26.82
N LYS A 2 5.04 43.07 -26.89
CA LYS A 2 5.31 42.22 -25.71
C LYS A 2 4.47 42.63 -24.49
N ASN A 3 3.44 41.85 -24.18
CA ASN A 3 3.07 41.45 -22.83
C ASN A 3 2.30 40.13 -22.91
N ILE A 4 3.08 39.06 -22.84
CA ILE A 4 2.65 37.69 -22.53
C ILE A 4 2.20 37.73 -21.07
N ILE A 5 0.90 37.65 -20.81
CA ILE A 5 0.38 37.45 -19.45
C ILE A 5 0.40 35.94 -19.20
N LEU A 6 1.36 35.57 -18.35
CA LEU A 6 1.75 34.24 -17.92
C LEU A 6 0.55 33.43 -17.41
N LEU A 7 0.41 32.22 -17.95
CA LEU A 7 -0.43 31.14 -17.45
C LEU A 7 -0.29 30.99 -15.93
N LEU A 8 -1.37 31.29 -15.19
CA LEU A 8 -1.50 30.92 -13.78
C LEU A 8 -1.88 29.43 -13.68
N TRP A 9 -0.97 28.55 -14.10
CA TRP A 9 -1.06 27.11 -13.87
C TRP A 9 -0.26 26.77 -12.60
N LEU A 10 -0.80 27.18 -11.45
CA LEU A 10 -0.43 26.55 -10.19
C LEU A 10 -1.09 25.17 -10.18
N PHE A 11 -0.34 24.19 -10.70
CA PHE A 11 -0.55 22.79 -10.41
C PHE A 11 -0.65 22.63 -8.89
N LEU A 12 -1.88 22.54 -8.39
CA LEU A 12 -2.17 21.96 -7.08
C LEU A 12 -1.80 20.48 -7.18
N MET A 13 -0.51 20.17 -7.05
CA MET A 13 -0.07 18.80 -6.79
C MET A 13 -0.55 18.44 -5.38
N SER A 14 -1.79 17.95 -5.31
CA SER A 14 -2.29 17.26 -4.14
C SER A 14 -1.42 16.02 -3.92
N CYS A 15 -0.55 16.10 -2.91
CA CYS A 15 0.27 14.99 -2.46
C CYS A 15 -0.65 14.01 -1.71
N SER A 16 -1.26 13.07 -2.43
CA SER A 16 -1.91 11.91 -1.81
C SER A 16 -0.82 10.88 -1.49
N ASN A 17 -0.75 10.42 -0.23
CA ASN A 17 0.19 9.39 0.19
C ASN A 17 -0.33 8.02 -0.28
N LYS A 18 -0.26 7.80 -1.59
CA LYS A 18 -0.61 6.54 -2.26
C LYS A 18 0.64 5.86 -2.78
N GLY A 19 0.62 4.54 -2.83
CA GLY A 19 1.70 3.78 -3.42
C GLY A 19 1.36 2.33 -3.66
N GLU A 20 2.33 1.63 -4.23
CA GLU A 20 2.21 0.23 -4.63
C GLU A 20 3.44 -0.54 -4.16
N VAL A 21 3.18 -1.72 -3.63
CA VAL A 21 4.17 -2.70 -3.20
C VAL A 21 3.95 -3.97 -3.99
N LYS A 22 5.03 -4.54 -4.55
CA LYS A 22 4.99 -5.85 -5.20
C LYS A 22 5.74 -6.86 -4.36
N VAL A 23 5.03 -7.88 -3.91
CA VAL A 23 5.60 -9.11 -3.35
C VAL A 23 5.75 -10.07 -4.52
N LEU A 24 6.93 -10.11 -5.15
CA LEU A 24 7.18 -10.94 -6.32
C LEU A 24 7.42 -12.41 -5.95
N ASP A 25 7.80 -12.68 -4.69
CA ASP A 25 8.04 -14.01 -4.14
C ASP A 25 7.32 -14.14 -2.79
N ALA A 26 6.16 -14.80 -2.81
CA ALA A 26 5.33 -15.02 -1.62
C ALA A 26 5.96 -15.95 -0.57
N SER A 27 7.11 -16.57 -0.82
CA SER A 27 7.82 -17.36 0.18
C SER A 27 8.63 -16.53 1.18
N ARG A 28 8.76 -15.21 0.94
CA ARG A 28 9.64 -14.33 1.71
C ARG A 28 8.88 -13.23 2.42
N ASP A 29 9.13 -13.12 3.72
CA ASP A 29 8.62 -12.00 4.50
C ASP A 29 9.18 -10.68 3.95
N THR A 30 8.31 -9.67 3.85
CA THR A 30 8.65 -8.35 3.31
C THR A 30 8.08 -7.29 4.23
N THR A 31 8.91 -6.34 4.67
CA THR A 31 8.46 -5.18 5.45
C THR A 31 8.78 -3.90 4.71
N ILE A 32 7.79 -3.03 4.55
CA ILE A 32 7.92 -1.74 3.90
C ILE A 32 7.43 -0.66 4.85
N MET A 33 8.26 0.37 5.01
CA MET A 33 7.92 1.53 5.82
C MET A 33 7.19 2.54 4.96
N ILE A 34 5.88 2.68 5.19
CA ILE A 34 5.07 3.73 4.58
C ILE A 34 5.15 4.94 5.51
N LYS A 35 5.62 6.06 4.98
CA LYS A 35 5.69 7.32 5.72
C LYS A 35 4.51 8.20 5.39
N THR A 36 3.92 8.81 6.40
CA THR A 36 2.87 9.80 6.24
C THR A 36 3.27 11.09 6.93
N ASN A 37 2.92 12.21 6.29
CA ASN A 37 3.12 13.55 6.84
C ASN A 37 1.90 14.03 7.64
N THR A 38 0.85 13.20 7.78
CA THR A 38 -0.31 13.55 8.59
C THR A 38 0.05 13.62 10.07
N GLU A 39 -0.48 14.63 10.75
CA GLU A 39 -0.40 14.78 12.21
C GLU A 39 -1.60 14.16 12.92
N ASN A 40 -2.68 13.88 12.19
CA ASN A 40 -3.90 13.29 12.70
C ASN A 40 -3.97 11.79 12.39
N PRO A 41 -4.72 11.01 13.18
CA PRO A 41 -5.06 9.64 12.81
C PRO A 41 -5.69 9.57 11.42
N VAL A 42 -5.30 8.57 10.65
CA VAL A 42 -5.73 8.36 9.27
C VAL A 42 -6.16 6.92 9.04
N MET A 43 -7.12 6.74 8.15
CA MET A 43 -7.48 5.43 7.66
C MET A 43 -6.61 5.11 6.44
N MET A 44 -5.88 4.01 6.48
CA MET A 44 -5.20 3.46 5.33
C MET A 44 -6.09 2.41 4.65
N LEU A 45 -6.39 2.62 3.37
CA LEU A 45 -7.03 1.63 2.52
C LEU A 45 -5.94 0.82 1.81
N LEU A 46 -5.92 -0.48 2.06
CA LEU A 46 -5.11 -1.46 1.33
C LEU A 46 -5.96 -2.18 0.30
N GLU A 47 -5.50 -2.24 -0.94
CA GLU A 47 -6.04 -3.12 -1.97
C GLU A 47 -5.01 -4.20 -2.28
N ILE A 48 -5.37 -5.46 -2.05
CA ILE A 48 -4.47 -6.61 -2.16
C ILE A 48 -4.97 -7.47 -3.30
N LYS A 49 -4.14 -7.63 -4.33
CA LYS A 49 -4.46 -8.44 -5.52
C LYS A 49 -3.33 -9.38 -5.87
N GLY A 50 -3.66 -10.57 -6.36
CA GLY A 50 -2.69 -11.52 -6.90
C GLY A 50 -3.07 -12.94 -6.59
N GLU A 51 -2.07 -13.80 -6.46
CA GLU A 51 -2.28 -15.22 -6.23
C GLU A 51 -1.21 -15.78 -5.30
N THR A 52 -1.61 -16.61 -4.35
CA THR A 52 -0.70 -17.36 -3.47
C THR A 52 -1.14 -18.81 -3.40
N ASN A 53 -0.21 -19.73 -3.19
CA ASN A 53 -0.55 -21.16 -3.11
C ASN A 53 -1.14 -21.60 -1.76
N ASP A 54 -0.98 -20.80 -0.71
CA ASP A 54 -1.53 -21.04 0.62
C ASP A 54 -1.70 -19.68 1.34
N SER A 55 -2.21 -19.71 2.56
CA SER A 55 -2.44 -18.57 3.43
C SER A 55 -1.18 -17.77 3.75
N PHE A 56 -1.35 -16.46 3.81
CA PHE A 56 -0.33 -15.46 4.15
C PHE A 56 -0.88 -14.45 5.15
N LYS A 57 -0.04 -13.54 5.63
CA LYS A 57 -0.46 -12.44 6.51
C LYS A 57 -0.07 -11.07 5.98
N ILE A 58 -0.92 -10.08 6.26
CA ILE A 58 -0.58 -8.66 6.17
C ILE A 58 -0.87 -8.04 7.53
N ASN A 59 0.13 -7.45 8.18
CA ASN A 59 0.02 -6.84 9.51
C ASN A 59 -0.72 -7.74 10.53
N ASN A 60 -0.35 -9.02 10.57
CA ASN A 60 -0.96 -10.10 11.38
C ASN A 60 -2.37 -10.56 10.98
N PHE A 61 -3.05 -9.91 10.02
CA PHE A 61 -4.31 -10.42 9.47
C PHE A 61 -4.03 -11.59 8.53
N ILE A 62 -4.72 -12.71 8.73
CA ILE A 62 -4.57 -13.91 7.91
C ILE A 62 -5.50 -13.82 6.70
N PHE A 63 -4.95 -14.09 5.52
CA PHE A 63 -5.69 -14.18 4.27
C PHE A 63 -5.61 -15.62 3.75
N PRO A 64 -6.70 -16.17 3.18
CA PRO A 64 -6.65 -17.45 2.50
C PRO A 64 -5.78 -17.39 1.25
N GLY A 65 -5.20 -18.53 0.87
CA GLY A 65 -4.52 -18.69 -0.41
C GLY A 65 -5.49 -18.75 -1.59
N GLY A 66 -4.95 -18.91 -2.79
CA GLY A 66 -5.66 -18.87 -4.06
C GLY A 66 -5.61 -17.48 -4.70
N SER A 67 -6.59 -17.20 -5.56
CA SER A 67 -6.78 -15.87 -6.16
C SER A 67 -7.28 -14.90 -5.10
N VAL A 68 -6.58 -13.78 -4.96
CA VAL A 68 -6.87 -12.74 -3.98
C VAL A 68 -7.25 -11.47 -4.72
N ASP A 69 -8.41 -10.91 -4.40
CA ASP A 69 -8.81 -9.55 -4.74
C ASP A 69 -9.63 -9.01 -3.58
N THR A 70 -8.97 -8.34 -2.64
CA THR A 70 -9.59 -7.88 -1.41
C THR A 70 -9.15 -6.47 -1.02
N LYS A 71 -9.96 -5.83 -0.19
CA LYS A 71 -9.67 -4.52 0.39
C LYS A 71 -9.72 -4.60 1.90
N MET A 72 -8.78 -3.93 2.56
CA MET A 72 -8.70 -3.84 4.01
C MET A 72 -8.53 -2.39 4.42
N GLN A 73 -9.27 -1.95 5.44
CA GLN A 73 -9.10 -0.65 6.06
C GLN A 73 -8.37 -0.82 7.38
N LEU A 74 -7.40 0.03 7.64
CA LEU A 74 -6.62 0.04 8.87
C LEU A 74 -6.54 1.45 9.41
N ASP A 75 -6.93 1.64 10.67
CA ASP A 75 -6.65 2.89 11.36
C ASP A 75 -5.17 2.98 11.73
N TRP A 76 -4.58 4.15 11.48
CA TRP A 76 -3.17 4.40 11.78
C TRP A 76 -2.95 5.74 12.47
N TYR A 77 -2.11 5.71 13.50
CA TYR A 77 -1.95 6.80 14.46
C TYR A 77 -0.52 7.36 14.51
N ASN A 78 0.40 6.83 13.70
CA ASN A 78 1.82 7.23 13.73
C ASN A 78 2.31 7.69 12.34
N LYS A 79 3.45 8.40 12.29
CA LYS A 79 4.04 8.86 11.02
C LYS A 79 4.64 7.73 10.18
N ASP A 80 5.09 6.66 10.82
CA ASP A 80 5.73 5.52 10.17
C ASP A 80 4.84 4.28 10.30
N PHE A 81 4.28 3.79 9.19
CA PHE A 81 3.49 2.56 9.15
C PHE A 81 4.31 1.40 8.57
N PRO A 82 4.67 0.37 9.38
CA PRO A 82 5.30 -0.84 8.87
C PRO A 82 4.23 -1.74 8.23
N LEU A 83 4.14 -1.73 6.90
CA LEU A 83 3.39 -2.72 6.15
C LEU A 83 4.21 -4.01 6.09
N LYS A 84 3.77 -5.04 6.82
CA LYS A 84 4.44 -6.34 6.94
C LYS A 84 3.65 -7.38 6.17
N TYR A 85 4.21 -7.83 5.05
CA TYR A 85 3.84 -9.09 4.43
C TYR A 85 4.59 -10.22 5.14
N GLN A 86 3.87 -11.26 5.53
CA GLN A 86 4.45 -12.48 6.07
C GLN A 86 3.94 -13.66 5.27
N SER A 87 4.86 -14.51 4.84
CA SER A 87 4.56 -15.67 4.01
C SER A 87 3.62 -16.65 4.72
N TYR A 88 3.80 -16.82 6.03
CA TYR A 88 3.06 -17.75 6.89
C TYR A 88 3.11 -19.20 6.38
N LYS A 89 2.17 -19.65 5.53
CA LYS A 89 2.19 -20.98 4.90
C LYS A 89 2.41 -20.92 3.39
N ALA A 90 2.28 -19.74 2.78
CA ALA A 90 2.56 -19.56 1.37
C ALA A 90 4.01 -19.94 1.06
N THR A 91 4.25 -20.54 -0.09
CA THR A 91 5.60 -20.87 -0.57
C THR A 91 5.81 -20.46 -2.02
N LYS A 92 4.74 -20.02 -2.70
CA LYS A 92 4.73 -19.57 -4.09
C LYS A 92 3.63 -18.55 -4.29
N GLY A 93 3.81 -17.72 -5.31
CA GLY A 93 2.84 -16.72 -5.73
C GLY A 93 3.40 -15.31 -5.71
N SER A 94 2.54 -14.36 -6.06
CA SER A 94 2.88 -12.95 -6.09
C SER A 94 1.67 -12.10 -5.77
N LEU A 95 1.91 -10.99 -5.08
CA LEU A 95 0.88 -10.05 -4.68
C LEU A 95 1.29 -8.63 -5.05
N THR A 96 0.29 -7.83 -5.38
CA THR A 96 0.37 -6.37 -5.46
C THR A 96 -0.48 -5.81 -4.33
N ILE A 97 0.14 -5.02 -3.46
CA ILE A 97 -0.52 -4.34 -2.35
C ILE A 97 -0.45 -2.85 -2.65
N LYS A 98 -1.60 -2.27 -3.00
CA LYS A 98 -1.75 -0.82 -3.14
C LYS A 98 -2.21 -0.24 -1.83
N TYR A 99 -1.68 0.92 -1.48
CA TYR A 99 -2.11 1.67 -0.30
C TYR A 99 -2.53 3.08 -0.68
N ASN A 100 -3.54 3.59 0.02
CA ASN A 100 -3.96 4.98 -0.04
C ASN A 100 -4.31 5.47 1.37
N LEU A 101 -3.93 6.70 1.67
CA LEU A 101 -4.15 7.41 2.94
C LEU A 101 -5.13 8.56 2.72
#